data_AF-A0A2A2E2Y3-F1
#
_entry.id   AF-A0A2A2E2Y3-F1
#
_cell.length_a   1.000
_cell.length_b   1.000
_cell.length_c   1.000
_cell.angle_alpha   90.00
_cell.angle_beta   90.00
_cell.angle_gamma   90.00
#
_symmetry.space_group_name_H-M   'P 1'
#
loop_
_entity.id
_entity.type
_entity.pdbx_description
1 polymer ?
#
loop_
_entity_poly.entity_id
_entity_poly.type
_entity_poly.pdbx_seq_one_letter_code
_entity_poly.pdbx_strand_id
1 'polypeptide(L)'
;MHPQRLILHNELHARPSLYFDEPAHVFHLAFLANDGQCDTLLSRCCPGPVDPDAAQGITELEGHALKWERHAEFLTLTLVVPSSSQEPCWSLPPRALMDRVEPFMQHVINAVQIVVRTDTSFSGDLSVYGFKDPSGSCIGGGDATVWSDFRLNEDGTNRFLFVNKRLNAYRLGRMIRRLLEIETYRMMASLSLITAKALSTQLNVFDKTLVNLSERNAGPDTGNAKALLTDIANLSAQVVSSNAKTRHRFSATQAYAQLVFERLGELRESHVGDCQRLGVFIERRFKPTVRYCAVTEQRLEQLAESVANLGDLLQARVQVEMEEQNSEILKSLNARADTQIKIQRAVEGLSIIAITYYLLSLFKLFYSGLHVMGAGISARDALLAMTPLALCVLLFILLRIRKAKEH
;
A
#
# COMPACT_ATOMS: atom_id res chain seq x y z
N MET A 1 -40.61 5.82 -2.36
CA MET A 1 -39.69 5.20 -3.36
C MET A 1 -38.28 5.69 -3.04
N HIS A 2 -37.25 4.82 -3.06
CA HIS A 2 -35.88 5.24 -2.72
C HIS A 2 -35.34 6.25 -3.76
N PRO A 3 -34.71 7.38 -3.35
CA PRO A 3 -34.29 8.45 -4.27
C PRO A 3 -33.34 7.99 -5.39
N GLN A 4 -32.46 7.03 -5.11
CA GLN A 4 -31.48 6.54 -6.08
C GLN A 4 -32.01 5.42 -7.00
N ARG A 5 -33.25 4.96 -6.82
CA ARG A 5 -33.76 3.78 -7.54
C ARG A 5 -33.66 3.91 -9.06
N LEU A 6 -34.01 5.08 -9.61
CA LEU A 6 -33.99 5.31 -11.05
C LEU A 6 -32.55 5.32 -11.59
N ILE A 7 -31.65 6.03 -10.90
CA ILE A 7 -30.23 6.13 -11.28
C ILE A 7 -29.59 4.73 -11.28
N LEU A 8 -29.73 3.99 -10.19
CA LEU A 8 -29.15 2.65 -10.06
C LEU A 8 -29.76 1.63 -11.05
N HIS A 9 -31.06 1.73 -11.35
CA HIS A 9 -31.68 0.86 -12.34
C HIS A 9 -31.19 1.16 -13.76
N ASN A 10 -31.08 2.44 -14.10
CA ASN A 10 -30.65 2.87 -15.43
C ASN A 10 -29.14 2.71 -15.66
N GLU A 11 -28.34 2.55 -14.61
CA GLU A 11 -26.90 2.25 -14.72
C GLU A 11 -26.63 0.98 -15.55
N LEU A 12 -27.54 0.00 -15.54
CA LEU A 12 -27.44 -1.20 -16.38
C LEU A 12 -27.45 -0.90 -17.89
N HIS A 13 -28.05 0.24 -18.27
CA HIS A 13 -28.14 0.71 -19.65
C HIS A 13 -27.16 1.84 -19.95
N ALA A 14 -26.35 2.26 -18.98
CA ALA A 14 -25.41 3.36 -19.16
C ALA A 14 -24.39 3.09 -20.27
N ARG A 15 -24.08 1.80 -20.57
CA ARG A 15 -23.07 1.38 -21.55
C ARG A 15 -23.57 0.69 -22.83
N PRO A 16 -24.30 1.36 -23.74
CA PRO A 16 -24.77 0.73 -24.98
C PRO A 16 -23.62 0.35 -25.92
N SER A 17 -23.80 -0.72 -26.70
CA SER A 17 -22.89 -1.05 -27.81
C SER A 17 -23.27 -0.28 -29.06
N LEU A 18 -22.30 -0.04 -29.95
CA LEU A 18 -22.61 0.43 -31.31
C LEU A 18 -23.31 -0.68 -32.09
N TYR A 19 -24.41 -0.35 -32.76
CA TYR A 19 -25.10 -1.28 -33.66
C TYR A 19 -24.75 -0.90 -35.09
N PHE A 20 -24.30 -1.87 -35.86
CA PHE A 20 -23.95 -1.69 -37.26
C PHE A 20 -24.00 -3.03 -37.98
N ASP A 21 -24.15 -2.98 -39.29
CA ASP A 21 -24.11 -4.14 -40.16
C ASP A 21 -22.75 -4.25 -40.87
N GLU A 22 -22.35 -5.47 -41.20
CA GLU A 22 -21.22 -5.72 -42.09
C GLU A 22 -21.57 -5.41 -43.58
N PRO A 23 -20.58 -5.09 -44.43
CA PRO A 23 -19.15 -4.92 -44.14
C PRO A 23 -18.84 -3.58 -43.46
N ALA A 24 -17.83 -3.56 -42.60
CA ALA A 24 -17.42 -2.33 -41.91
C ALA A 24 -15.95 -2.36 -41.49
N HIS A 25 -15.37 -1.18 -41.31
CA HIS A 25 -14.08 -0.99 -40.63
C HIS A 25 -14.33 -0.34 -39.27
N VAL A 26 -13.78 -0.93 -38.22
CA VAL A 26 -13.85 -0.40 -36.87
C VAL A 26 -12.46 0.09 -36.49
N PHE A 27 -12.36 1.35 -36.09
CA PHE A 27 -11.12 1.96 -35.60
C PHE A 27 -11.31 2.28 -34.13
N HIS A 28 -10.37 1.82 -33.30
CA HIS A 28 -10.42 2.01 -31.85
C HIS A 28 -9.10 2.58 -31.36
N LEU A 29 -9.19 3.64 -30.55
CA LEU A 29 -8.05 4.27 -29.89
C LEU A 29 -8.33 4.37 -28.41
N ALA A 30 -7.37 3.97 -27.58
CA ALA A 30 -7.40 4.19 -26.14
C ALA A 30 -6.26 5.13 -25.73
N PHE A 31 -6.58 6.16 -24.96
CA PHE A 31 -5.68 7.22 -24.54
C PHE A 31 -5.51 7.21 -23.03
N LEU A 32 -4.27 7.08 -22.54
CA LEU A 32 -3.95 7.30 -21.15
C LEU A 32 -3.95 8.81 -20.88
N ALA A 33 -5.05 9.32 -20.34
CA ALA A 33 -5.31 10.75 -20.24
C ALA A 33 -5.93 11.09 -18.87
N ASN A 34 -5.57 12.23 -18.32
CA ASN A 34 -6.25 12.80 -17.16
C ASN A 34 -7.58 13.47 -17.56
N ASP A 35 -8.40 13.85 -16.58
CA ASP A 35 -9.74 14.42 -16.84
C ASP A 35 -9.71 15.64 -17.78
N GLY A 36 -8.77 16.57 -17.58
CA GLY A 36 -8.65 17.76 -18.43
C GLY A 36 -8.25 17.43 -19.88
N GLN A 37 -7.37 16.44 -20.07
CA GLN A 37 -7.01 15.94 -21.39
C GLN A 37 -8.18 15.22 -22.06
N CYS A 38 -8.93 14.41 -21.29
CA CYS A 38 -10.15 13.76 -21.76
C CYS A 38 -11.17 14.80 -22.27
N ASP A 39 -11.43 15.85 -21.51
CA ASP A 39 -12.39 16.89 -21.87
C ASP A 39 -11.96 17.66 -23.13
N THR A 40 -10.66 17.95 -23.23
CA THR A 40 -10.09 18.60 -24.42
C THR A 40 -10.22 17.70 -25.65
N LEU A 41 -9.95 16.40 -25.51
CA LEU A 41 -10.10 15.45 -26.61
C LEU A 41 -11.57 15.25 -27.02
N LEU A 42 -12.47 15.15 -26.04
CA LEU A 42 -13.91 15.01 -26.29
C LEU A 42 -14.51 16.24 -26.95
N SER A 43 -14.13 17.46 -26.54
CA SER A 43 -14.57 18.70 -27.19
C SER A 43 -14.07 18.82 -28.64
N ARG A 44 -12.92 18.22 -28.96
CA ARG A 44 -12.45 18.09 -30.34
C ARG A 44 -13.18 17.02 -31.13
N CYS A 45 -13.76 16.01 -30.50
CA CYS A 45 -14.42 14.89 -31.18
C CYS A 45 -15.94 15.03 -31.30
N CYS A 46 -16.57 15.75 -30.37
CA CYS A 46 -18.02 15.92 -30.32
C CYS A 46 -18.42 17.30 -30.87
N PRO A 47 -19.51 17.40 -31.66
CA PRO A 47 -19.98 18.66 -32.23
C PRO A 47 -20.66 19.61 -31.23
N GLY A 48 -20.81 19.21 -29.96
CA GLY A 48 -21.47 19.99 -28.91
C GLY A 48 -20.90 19.71 -27.51
N PRO A 49 -21.37 20.45 -26.49
CA PRO A 49 -20.89 20.27 -25.12
C PRO A 49 -21.22 18.86 -24.63
N VAL A 50 -20.21 18.19 -24.09
CA VAL A 50 -20.34 16.88 -23.44
C VAL A 50 -20.58 17.12 -21.95
N ASP A 51 -21.58 16.45 -21.39
CA ASP A 51 -21.82 16.46 -19.95
C ASP A 51 -20.55 15.97 -19.21
N PRO A 52 -19.96 16.78 -18.31
CA PRO A 52 -18.77 16.39 -17.55
C PRO A 52 -18.98 15.10 -16.75
N ASP A 53 -20.20 14.80 -16.32
CA ASP A 53 -20.50 13.60 -15.53
C ASP A 53 -20.83 12.37 -16.39
N ALA A 54 -20.96 12.53 -17.72
CA ALA A 54 -21.24 11.42 -18.60
C ALA A 54 -20.03 10.49 -18.76
N ALA A 55 -20.20 9.23 -18.41
CA ALA A 55 -19.16 8.21 -18.56
C ALA A 55 -18.96 7.76 -20.01
N GLN A 56 -19.90 8.04 -20.92
CA GLN A 56 -19.79 7.71 -22.34
C GLN A 56 -20.83 8.43 -23.18
N GLY A 57 -20.66 8.34 -24.50
CA GLY A 57 -21.64 8.82 -25.46
C GLY A 57 -21.39 8.27 -26.85
N ILE A 58 -22.38 8.48 -27.73
CA ILE A 58 -22.28 8.21 -29.16
C ILE A 58 -22.56 9.52 -29.87
N THR A 59 -21.65 9.88 -30.77
CA THR A 59 -21.78 11.03 -31.67
C THR A 59 -21.53 10.56 -33.10
N GLU A 60 -21.56 11.48 -34.06
CA GLU A 60 -21.17 11.23 -35.44
C GLU A 60 -19.90 11.99 -35.80
N LEU A 61 -19.07 11.36 -36.63
CA LEU A 61 -17.92 11.95 -37.28
C LEU A 61 -18.01 11.61 -38.78
N GLU A 62 -18.17 12.63 -39.64
CA GLU A 62 -18.36 12.45 -41.09
C GLU A 62 -19.52 11.49 -41.45
N GLY A 63 -20.60 11.47 -40.65
CA GLY A 63 -21.74 10.58 -40.86
C GLY A 63 -21.51 9.13 -40.37
N HIS A 64 -20.42 8.89 -39.65
CA HIS A 64 -20.08 7.59 -39.06
C HIS A 64 -20.20 7.63 -37.54
N ALA A 65 -20.72 6.55 -36.95
CA ALA A 65 -20.92 6.49 -35.51
C ALA A 65 -19.57 6.44 -34.77
N LEU A 66 -19.33 7.45 -33.93
CA LEU A 66 -18.18 7.56 -33.04
C LEU A 66 -18.67 7.39 -31.60
N LYS A 67 -18.31 6.27 -30.99
CA LYS A 67 -18.51 6.06 -29.55
C LYS A 67 -17.29 6.54 -28.79
N TRP A 68 -17.52 7.23 -27.68
CA TRP A 68 -16.47 7.54 -26.70
C TRP A 68 -16.85 6.96 -25.34
N GLU A 69 -15.88 6.43 -24.59
CA GLU A 69 -16.06 5.94 -23.21
C GLU A 69 -14.96 6.48 -22.31
N ARG A 70 -15.36 7.17 -21.24
CA ARG A 70 -14.48 7.65 -20.17
C ARG A 70 -14.37 6.56 -19.09
N HIS A 71 -13.14 6.22 -18.77
CA HIS A 71 -12.79 5.35 -17.65
C HIS A 71 -11.99 6.16 -16.63
N ALA A 72 -11.75 5.60 -15.44
CA ALA A 72 -11.04 6.30 -14.38
C ALA A 72 -9.60 6.72 -14.76
N GLU A 73 -8.95 6.04 -15.70
CA GLU A 73 -7.55 6.29 -16.06
C GLU A 73 -7.32 6.53 -17.56
N PHE A 74 -8.34 6.37 -18.39
CA PHE A 74 -8.20 6.44 -19.85
C PHE A 74 -9.52 6.78 -20.55
N LEU A 75 -9.40 7.30 -21.77
CA LEU A 75 -10.52 7.53 -22.69
C LEU A 75 -10.41 6.57 -23.87
N THR A 76 -11.53 6.05 -24.35
CA THR A 76 -11.57 5.33 -25.64
C THR A 76 -12.41 6.05 -26.66
N LEU A 77 -12.00 5.94 -27.92
CA LEU A 77 -12.75 6.36 -29.11
C LEU A 77 -12.90 5.15 -30.03
N THR A 78 -14.13 4.85 -30.45
CA THR A 78 -14.43 3.76 -31.37
C THR A 78 -15.27 4.29 -32.52
N LEU A 79 -14.70 4.35 -33.72
CA LEU A 79 -15.36 4.78 -34.94
C LEU A 79 -15.73 3.56 -35.78
N VAL A 80 -16.98 3.49 -36.23
CA VAL A 80 -17.45 2.45 -37.15
C VAL A 80 -17.75 3.08 -38.50
N VAL A 81 -17.01 2.65 -39.52
CA VAL A 81 -17.13 3.11 -40.91
C VAL A 81 -17.70 1.98 -41.76
N PRO A 82 -18.98 2.04 -42.19
CA PRO A 82 -19.53 1.08 -43.12
C PRO A 82 -18.71 1.02 -44.42
N SER A 83 -18.55 -0.18 -44.97
CA SER A 83 -17.77 -0.41 -46.18
C SER A 83 -18.62 -1.13 -47.22
N SER A 84 -18.59 -0.62 -48.45
CA SER A 84 -19.19 -1.29 -49.61
C SER A 84 -18.19 -2.19 -50.35
N SER A 85 -16.90 -2.14 -49.97
CA SER A 85 -15.84 -2.89 -50.65
C SER A 85 -15.82 -4.35 -50.23
N GLN A 86 -15.83 -5.24 -51.22
CA GLN A 86 -15.63 -6.67 -51.04
C GLN A 86 -14.14 -7.07 -51.07
N GLU A 87 -13.23 -6.16 -51.45
CA GLU A 87 -11.79 -6.44 -51.56
C GLU A 87 -11.11 -6.50 -50.19
N PRO A 88 -10.35 -7.57 -49.88
CA PRO A 88 -9.70 -7.76 -48.58
C PRO A 88 -8.59 -6.72 -48.38
N CYS A 89 -8.93 -5.56 -47.82
CA CYS A 89 -7.97 -4.50 -47.56
C CYS A 89 -8.10 -3.93 -46.16
N TRP A 90 -6.94 -3.63 -45.58
CA TRP A 90 -6.82 -2.72 -44.46
C TRP A 90 -6.99 -1.30 -44.99
N SER A 91 -7.83 -0.51 -44.32
CA SER A 91 -8.02 0.91 -44.64
C SER A 91 -7.27 1.79 -43.65
N LEU A 92 -6.83 2.96 -44.11
CA LEU A 92 -6.31 3.96 -43.20
C LEU A 92 -7.46 4.53 -42.34
N PRO A 93 -7.21 4.89 -41.06
CA PRO A 93 -8.18 5.62 -40.27
C PRO A 93 -8.63 6.90 -40.99
N PRO A 94 -9.92 7.28 -40.92
CA PRO A 94 -10.39 8.52 -41.54
C PRO A 94 -9.59 9.73 -41.09
N ARG A 95 -9.21 10.59 -42.03
CA ARG A 95 -8.38 11.77 -41.76
C ARG A 95 -9.03 12.69 -40.72
N ALA A 96 -10.35 12.84 -40.75
CA ALA A 96 -11.08 13.63 -39.76
C ALA A 96 -10.96 13.09 -38.33
N LEU A 97 -10.77 11.78 -38.14
CA LEU A 97 -10.46 11.22 -36.83
C LEU A 97 -9.02 11.57 -36.45
N MET A 98 -8.08 11.33 -37.35
CA MET A 98 -6.65 11.59 -37.12
C MET A 98 -6.37 13.05 -36.78
N ASP A 99 -6.91 14.01 -37.53
CA ASP A 99 -6.72 15.45 -37.28
C ASP A 99 -7.23 15.88 -35.87
N ARG A 100 -8.26 15.19 -35.34
CA ARG A 100 -8.82 15.44 -34.01
C ARG A 100 -7.97 14.84 -32.89
N VAL A 101 -7.34 13.69 -33.13
CA VAL A 101 -6.54 12.99 -32.13
C VAL A 101 -5.04 13.29 -32.20
N GLU A 102 -4.55 13.92 -33.29
CA GLU A 102 -3.13 14.19 -33.54
C GLU A 102 -2.37 14.77 -32.32
N PRO A 103 -2.88 15.81 -31.61
CA PRO A 103 -2.19 16.37 -30.44
C PRO A 103 -2.06 15.40 -29.25
N PHE A 104 -2.81 14.30 -29.28
CA PHE A 104 -2.90 13.30 -28.21
C PHE A 104 -2.25 11.97 -28.58
N MET A 105 -1.64 11.84 -29.76
CA MET A 105 -1.06 10.56 -30.23
C MET A 105 -0.01 9.98 -29.28
N GLN A 106 0.75 10.83 -28.60
CA GLN A 106 1.72 10.43 -27.56
C GLN A 106 1.09 9.75 -26.33
N HIS A 107 -0.22 9.89 -26.12
CA HIS A 107 -0.97 9.28 -25.02
C HIS A 107 -1.67 7.98 -25.44
N VAL A 108 -1.61 7.59 -26.72
CA VAL A 108 -2.25 6.36 -27.20
C VAL A 108 -1.55 5.16 -26.60
N ILE A 109 -2.31 4.39 -25.82
CA ILE A 109 -1.85 3.13 -25.22
C ILE A 109 -2.31 1.90 -26.01
N ASN A 110 -3.37 2.04 -26.80
CA ASN A 110 -3.87 0.99 -27.68
C ASN A 110 -4.49 1.59 -28.95
N ALA A 111 -4.18 1.00 -30.10
CA ALA A 111 -4.78 1.31 -31.40
C ALA A 111 -5.15 0.00 -32.10
N VAL A 112 -6.43 -0.17 -32.43
CA VAL A 112 -6.96 -1.38 -33.06
C VAL A 112 -7.77 -1.04 -34.28
N GLN A 113 -7.54 -1.79 -35.36
CA GLN A 113 -8.42 -1.84 -36.51
C GLN A 113 -9.05 -3.22 -36.62
N ILE A 114 -10.38 -3.27 -36.74
CA ILE A 114 -11.11 -4.50 -37.06
C ILE A 114 -11.77 -4.35 -38.42
N VAL A 115 -11.42 -5.23 -39.35
CA VAL A 115 -12.14 -5.37 -40.63
C VAL A 115 -13.24 -6.40 -40.43
N VAL A 116 -14.49 -5.98 -40.60
CA VAL A 116 -15.68 -6.81 -40.45
C VAL A 116 -16.22 -7.18 -41.83
N ARG A 117 -16.41 -8.48 -42.06
CA ARG A 117 -16.81 -9.07 -43.33
C ARG A 117 -18.01 -9.98 -43.18
N THR A 118 -18.75 -10.17 -44.26
CA THR A 118 -19.73 -11.26 -44.38
C THR A 118 -18.99 -12.57 -44.70
N ASP A 119 -19.55 -13.69 -44.26
CA ASP A 119 -19.05 -15.04 -44.59
C ASP A 119 -18.93 -15.25 -46.11
N THR A 120 -19.86 -14.71 -46.89
CA THR A 120 -19.86 -14.83 -48.36
C THR A 120 -18.76 -14.01 -49.04
N SER A 121 -18.29 -12.93 -48.42
CA SER A 121 -17.22 -12.07 -48.95
C SER A 121 -15.82 -12.56 -48.58
N PHE A 122 -15.71 -13.51 -47.67
CA PHE A 122 -14.43 -14.05 -47.21
C PHE A 122 -14.00 -15.23 -48.09
N SER A 123 -12.87 -15.09 -48.79
CA SER A 123 -12.34 -16.12 -49.70
C SER A 123 -11.74 -17.33 -48.99
N GLY A 124 -11.55 -17.28 -47.67
CA GLY A 124 -10.79 -18.29 -46.92
C GLY A 124 -9.28 -18.02 -46.88
N ASP A 125 -8.76 -17.14 -47.75
CA ASP A 125 -7.33 -16.84 -47.82
C ASP A 125 -6.93 -15.73 -46.84
N LEU A 126 -6.29 -16.13 -45.74
CA LEU A 126 -5.77 -15.21 -44.73
C LEU A 126 -4.49 -14.48 -45.18
N SER A 127 -3.79 -14.96 -46.21
CA SER A 127 -2.51 -14.39 -46.65
C SER A 127 -2.67 -12.96 -47.18
N VAL A 128 -3.84 -12.66 -47.76
CA VAL A 128 -4.17 -11.33 -48.29
C VAL A 128 -4.23 -10.26 -47.19
N TYR A 129 -4.47 -10.67 -45.95
CA TYR A 129 -4.47 -9.79 -44.79
C TYR A 129 -3.08 -9.60 -44.17
N GLY A 130 -2.05 -10.29 -44.68
CA GLY A 130 -0.66 -10.10 -44.27
C GLY A 130 -0.32 -10.61 -42.86
N PHE A 131 -1.20 -11.42 -42.24
CA PHE A 131 -0.95 -12.00 -40.93
C PHE A 131 0.23 -12.97 -40.96
N LYS A 132 1.01 -12.99 -39.88
CA LYS A 132 2.11 -13.92 -39.69
C LYS A 132 1.83 -14.86 -38.52
N ASP A 133 1.51 -16.12 -38.82
CA ASP A 133 1.09 -17.14 -37.84
C ASP A 133 -0.12 -16.70 -36.98
N PRO A 134 -1.25 -16.35 -37.60
CA PRO A 134 -2.39 -15.80 -36.87
C PRO A 134 -2.97 -16.79 -35.87
N SER A 135 -3.41 -16.25 -34.73
CA SER A 135 -4.36 -16.94 -33.87
C SER A 135 -5.76 -16.76 -34.45
N GLY A 136 -6.59 -17.79 -34.35
CA GLY A 136 -7.94 -17.83 -34.90
C GLY A 136 -8.92 -18.52 -33.97
N SER A 137 -10.10 -17.93 -33.79
CA SER A 137 -11.16 -18.49 -32.96
C SER A 137 -12.51 -18.38 -33.66
N CYS A 138 -13.26 -19.48 -33.68
CA CYS A 138 -14.72 -19.42 -33.85
C CYS A 138 -15.34 -18.90 -32.55
N ILE A 139 -16.20 -17.89 -32.61
CA ILE A 139 -16.76 -17.23 -31.42
C ILE A 139 -18.28 -17.15 -31.48
N GLY A 140 -18.91 -16.86 -30.33
CA GLY A 140 -20.36 -16.74 -30.23
C GLY A 140 -21.12 -18.03 -30.53
N GLY A 141 -20.50 -19.19 -30.30
CA GLY A 141 -21.07 -20.49 -30.67
C GLY A 141 -20.91 -20.84 -32.16
N GLY A 142 -19.92 -20.25 -32.83
CA GLY A 142 -19.66 -20.46 -34.26
C GLY A 142 -20.43 -19.53 -35.19
N ASP A 143 -21.04 -18.46 -34.65
CA ASP A 143 -21.77 -17.44 -35.41
C ASP A 143 -20.82 -16.38 -36.03
N ALA A 144 -19.56 -16.39 -35.65
CA ALA A 144 -18.51 -15.57 -36.27
C ALA A 144 -17.13 -16.26 -36.11
N THR A 145 -16.17 -15.81 -36.90
CA THR A 145 -14.77 -16.18 -36.75
C THR A 145 -13.89 -14.93 -36.70
N VAL A 146 -12.89 -14.94 -35.83
CA VAL A 146 -11.93 -13.84 -35.68
C VAL A 146 -10.49 -14.35 -35.82
N TRP A 147 -9.64 -13.54 -36.45
CA TRP A 147 -8.20 -13.77 -36.53
C TRP A 147 -7.40 -12.51 -36.21
N SER A 148 -6.24 -12.71 -35.58
CA SER A 148 -5.21 -11.70 -35.38
C SER A 148 -3.88 -12.39 -35.12
N ASP A 149 -2.77 -11.80 -35.56
CA ASP A 149 -1.42 -12.19 -35.14
C ASP A 149 -0.91 -11.40 -33.93
N PHE A 150 -1.71 -10.44 -33.42
CA PHE A 150 -1.38 -9.55 -32.31
C PHE A 150 -0.08 -8.76 -32.51
N ARG A 151 0.31 -8.53 -33.76
CA ARG A 151 1.48 -7.74 -34.11
C ARG A 151 1.05 -6.32 -34.47
N LEU A 152 1.86 -5.36 -34.03
CA LEU A 152 1.70 -3.98 -34.47
C LEU A 152 2.19 -3.87 -35.91
N ASN A 153 1.43 -3.15 -36.72
CA ASN A 153 1.86 -2.74 -38.05
C ASN A 153 2.80 -1.53 -37.95
N GLU A 154 3.32 -1.08 -39.10
CA GLU A 154 4.23 0.08 -39.17
C GLU A 154 3.59 1.37 -38.61
N ASP A 155 2.26 1.46 -38.66
CA ASP A 155 1.46 2.56 -38.10
C ASP A 155 1.14 2.40 -36.60
N GLY A 156 1.65 1.34 -35.95
CA GLY A 156 1.38 1.05 -34.53
C GLY A 156 0.00 0.46 -34.25
N THR A 157 -0.76 0.06 -35.27
CA THR A 157 -2.12 -0.49 -35.12
C THR A 157 -2.09 -2.02 -35.03
N ASN A 158 -2.81 -2.58 -34.06
CA ASN A 158 -3.10 -4.02 -34.00
C ASN A 158 -4.33 -4.32 -34.87
N ARG A 159 -4.29 -5.41 -35.65
CA ARG A 159 -5.30 -5.69 -36.67
C ARG A 159 -6.03 -6.99 -36.39
N PHE A 160 -7.35 -6.96 -36.57
CA PHE A 160 -8.24 -8.12 -36.48
C PHE A 160 -9.07 -8.25 -37.75
N LEU A 161 -9.18 -9.48 -38.24
CA LEU A 161 -10.18 -9.85 -39.24
C LEU A 161 -11.35 -10.49 -38.51
N PHE A 162 -12.55 -9.98 -38.72
CA PHE A 162 -13.79 -10.53 -38.18
C PHE A 162 -14.71 -10.93 -39.33
N VAL A 163 -15.07 -12.20 -39.41
CA VAL A 163 -16.04 -12.71 -40.38
C VAL A 163 -17.32 -13.04 -39.65
N ASN A 164 -18.36 -12.24 -39.90
CA ASN A 164 -19.70 -12.47 -39.40
C ASN A 164 -20.41 -13.53 -40.24
N LYS A 165 -20.99 -14.53 -39.57
CA LYS A 165 -21.77 -15.60 -40.22
C LYS A 165 -23.26 -15.46 -39.96
N ARG A 166 -23.62 -15.16 -38.70
CA ARG A 166 -25.02 -15.19 -38.23
C ARG A 166 -25.37 -14.17 -37.14
N LEU A 167 -24.45 -13.26 -36.79
CA LEU A 167 -24.74 -12.23 -35.79
C LEU A 167 -25.58 -11.12 -36.42
N ASN A 168 -26.61 -10.67 -35.71
CA ASN A 168 -27.29 -9.42 -36.06
C ASN A 168 -26.47 -8.21 -35.57
N ALA A 169 -26.82 -6.99 -36.02
CA ALA A 169 -26.13 -5.75 -35.67
C ALA A 169 -25.85 -5.58 -34.16
N TYR A 170 -26.82 -5.93 -33.32
CA TYR A 170 -26.69 -5.88 -31.86
C TYR A 170 -25.60 -6.84 -31.34
N ARG A 171 -25.65 -8.11 -31.75
CA ARG A 171 -24.70 -9.14 -31.31
C ARG A 171 -23.30 -8.91 -31.89
N LEU A 172 -23.22 -8.43 -33.13
CA LEU A 172 -21.97 -8.05 -33.78
C LEU A 172 -21.27 -6.93 -33.00
N GLY A 173 -21.98 -5.83 -32.75
CA GLY A 173 -21.45 -4.71 -31.97
C GLY A 173 -20.96 -5.09 -30.58
N ARG A 174 -21.70 -5.95 -29.87
CA ARG A 174 -21.24 -6.51 -28.58
C ARG A 174 -19.99 -7.36 -28.71
N MET A 175 -19.89 -8.20 -29.74
CA MET A 175 -18.72 -9.06 -29.94
C MET A 175 -17.47 -8.25 -30.27
N ILE A 176 -17.61 -7.25 -31.14
CA ILE A 176 -16.55 -6.31 -31.49
C ILE A 176 -16.07 -5.54 -30.25
N ARG A 177 -17.00 -4.99 -29.47
CA ARG A 177 -16.69 -4.34 -28.21
C ARG A 177 -15.88 -5.23 -27.27
N ARG A 178 -16.23 -6.52 -27.14
CA ARG A 178 -15.48 -7.46 -26.29
C ARG A 178 -14.04 -7.64 -26.76
N LEU A 179 -13.81 -7.74 -28.07
CA LEU A 179 -12.45 -7.84 -28.63
C LEU A 179 -11.63 -6.58 -28.33
N LEU A 180 -12.23 -5.41 -28.49
CA LEU A 180 -11.61 -4.13 -28.16
C LEU A 180 -11.31 -4.00 -26.66
N GLU A 181 -12.24 -4.38 -25.80
CA GLU A 181 -12.07 -4.41 -24.33
C GLU A 181 -10.94 -5.36 -23.92
N ILE A 182 -10.85 -6.55 -24.50
CA ILE A 182 -9.76 -7.50 -24.24
C ILE A 182 -8.41 -6.84 -24.51
N GLU A 183 -8.25 -6.21 -25.67
CA GLU A 183 -6.96 -5.62 -26.04
C GLU A 183 -6.63 -4.38 -25.19
N THR A 184 -7.59 -3.48 -24.99
CA THR A 184 -7.40 -2.27 -24.19
C THR A 184 -7.10 -2.61 -22.74
N TYR A 185 -7.86 -3.51 -22.10
CA TYR A 185 -7.62 -3.90 -20.71
C TYR A 185 -6.32 -4.71 -20.55
N ARG A 186 -5.93 -5.53 -21.53
CA ARG A 186 -4.64 -6.23 -21.52
C ARG A 186 -3.48 -5.23 -21.52
N MET A 187 -3.56 -4.18 -22.35
CA MET A 187 -2.55 -3.13 -22.38
C MET A 187 -2.53 -2.32 -21.08
N MET A 188 -3.68 -1.89 -20.58
CA MET A 188 -3.79 -1.15 -19.30
C MET A 188 -3.25 -1.95 -18.12
N ALA A 189 -3.57 -3.24 -18.03
CA ALA A 189 -3.04 -4.12 -17.00
C ALA A 189 -1.52 -4.30 -17.10
N SER A 190 -0.97 -4.27 -18.32
CA SER A 190 0.46 -4.47 -18.59
C SER A 190 1.34 -3.27 -18.23
N LEU A 191 0.76 -2.07 -18.03
CA LEU A 191 1.50 -0.87 -17.61
C LEU A 191 2.32 -1.10 -16.34
N SER A 192 1.80 -1.91 -15.42
CA SER A 192 2.46 -2.21 -14.14
C SER A 192 3.70 -3.08 -14.26
N LEU A 193 3.97 -3.71 -15.42
CA LEU A 193 5.13 -4.59 -15.57
C LEU A 193 6.45 -3.84 -15.38
N ILE A 194 6.55 -2.60 -15.86
CA ILE A 194 7.75 -1.77 -15.69
C ILE A 194 7.92 -1.40 -14.22
N THR A 195 6.83 -0.99 -13.57
CA THR A 195 6.79 -0.70 -12.12
C THR A 195 7.19 -1.92 -11.29
N ALA A 196 6.68 -3.11 -11.62
CA ALA A 196 7.01 -4.36 -10.95
C ALA A 196 8.51 -4.69 -11.06
N LYS A 197 9.10 -4.55 -12.24
CA LYS A 197 10.55 -4.82 -12.45
C LYS A 197 11.42 -3.85 -11.66
N ALA A 198 11.07 -2.56 -11.64
CA ALA A 198 11.78 -1.55 -10.86
C ALA A 198 11.67 -1.84 -9.36
N LEU A 199 10.46 -2.11 -8.87
CA LEU A 199 10.20 -2.46 -7.48
C LEU A 199 10.90 -3.76 -7.07
N SER A 200 10.90 -4.79 -7.91
CA SER A 200 11.60 -6.05 -7.62
C SER A 200 13.09 -5.85 -7.39
N THR A 201 13.72 -4.90 -8.08
CA THR A 201 15.13 -4.56 -7.86
C THR A 201 15.32 -3.87 -6.49
N GLN A 202 14.43 -2.95 -6.13
CA GLN A 202 14.45 -2.27 -4.83
C GLN A 202 14.19 -3.24 -3.67
N LEU A 203 13.24 -4.18 -3.82
CA LEU A 203 12.93 -5.19 -2.83
C LEU A 203 14.16 -6.03 -2.47
N ASN A 204 14.99 -6.40 -3.46
CA ASN A 204 16.23 -7.14 -3.19
C ASN A 204 17.23 -6.35 -2.32
N VAL A 205 17.22 -5.01 -2.40
CA VAL A 205 18.02 -4.16 -1.52
C VAL A 205 17.41 -4.13 -0.12
N PHE A 206 16.10 -3.91 -0.02
CA PHE A 206 15.40 -3.88 1.26
C PHE A 206 15.50 -5.21 2.02
N ASP A 207 15.38 -6.35 1.33
CA ASP A 207 15.54 -7.70 1.89
C ASP A 207 16.93 -7.84 2.54
N LYS A 208 17.99 -7.43 1.84
CA LYS A 208 19.37 -7.46 2.38
C LYS A 208 19.53 -6.54 3.58
N THR A 209 18.95 -5.34 3.52
CA THR A 209 18.97 -4.39 4.64
C THR A 209 18.24 -4.97 5.85
N LEU A 210 17.06 -5.58 5.66
CA LEU A 210 16.31 -6.22 6.74
C LEU A 210 17.11 -7.36 7.39
N VAL A 211 17.74 -8.23 6.61
CA VAL A 211 18.62 -9.30 7.14
C VAL A 211 19.72 -8.70 8.01
N ASN A 212 20.45 -7.69 7.51
CA ASN A 212 21.51 -7.04 8.27
C ASN A 212 21.00 -6.40 9.58
N LEU A 213 19.85 -5.72 9.54
CA LEU A 213 19.26 -5.10 10.73
C LEU A 213 18.78 -6.15 11.73
N SER A 214 18.24 -7.27 11.25
CA SER A 214 17.84 -8.39 12.10
C SER A 214 19.02 -9.04 12.80
N GLU A 215 20.15 -9.24 12.09
CA GLU A 215 21.39 -9.77 12.68
C GLU A 215 21.96 -8.81 13.74
N ARG A 216 21.97 -7.50 13.46
CA ARG A 216 22.38 -6.47 14.43
C ARG A 216 21.46 -6.45 15.65
N ASN A 217 20.15 -6.62 15.47
CA ASN A 217 19.18 -6.68 16.56
C ASN A 217 19.36 -7.94 17.43
N ALA A 218 19.77 -9.05 16.86
CA ALA A 218 20.07 -10.28 17.59
C ALA A 218 21.45 -10.25 18.28
N GLY A 219 22.32 -9.31 17.89
CA GLY A 219 23.67 -9.17 18.43
C GLY A 219 23.71 -8.73 19.91
N PRO A 220 24.81 -9.05 20.63
CA PRO A 220 24.97 -8.75 22.05
C PRO A 220 25.20 -7.26 22.34
N ASP A 221 25.44 -6.43 21.33
CA ASP A 221 25.87 -5.04 21.49
C ASP A 221 24.66 -4.11 21.73
N THR A 222 24.41 -3.75 22.99
CA THR A 222 23.26 -2.91 23.40
C THR A 222 23.49 -1.41 23.19
N GLY A 223 24.76 -0.98 23.04
CA GLY A 223 25.14 0.44 23.00
C GLY A 223 24.63 1.23 21.79
N ASN A 224 24.04 0.58 20.79
CA ASN A 224 23.67 1.19 19.51
C ASN A 224 22.16 1.10 19.17
N ALA A 225 21.31 0.79 20.15
CA ALA A 225 19.87 0.60 19.94
C ALA A 225 19.19 1.80 19.27
N LYS A 226 19.57 3.04 19.62
CA LYS A 226 19.05 4.25 18.99
C LYS A 226 19.40 4.35 17.50
N ALA A 227 20.63 3.99 17.13
CA ALA A 227 21.06 3.97 15.73
C ALA A 227 20.30 2.88 14.96
N LEU A 228 20.14 1.70 15.56
CA LEU A 228 19.39 0.59 14.96
C LEU A 228 17.90 0.93 14.78
N LEU A 229 17.26 1.57 15.76
CA LEU A 229 15.89 2.09 15.63
C LEU A 229 15.77 3.08 14.48
N THR A 230 16.76 3.98 14.33
CA THR A 230 16.78 4.95 13.23
C THR A 230 16.90 4.25 11.88
N ASP A 231 17.76 3.24 11.76
CA ASP A 231 17.94 2.46 10.53
C ASP A 231 16.68 1.68 10.15
N ILE A 232 16.00 1.05 11.13
CA ILE A 232 14.73 0.34 10.94
C ILE A 232 13.63 1.32 10.52
N ALA A 233 13.54 2.48 11.19
CA ALA A 233 12.57 3.51 10.83
C ALA A 233 12.78 4.02 9.39
N ASN A 234 14.04 4.19 8.96
CA ASN A 234 14.39 4.57 7.60
C ASN A 234 14.00 3.51 6.57
N LEU A 235 14.20 2.21 6.89
CA LEU A 235 13.76 1.12 6.02
C LEU A 235 12.23 1.07 5.94
N SER A 236 11.54 1.19 7.07
CA SER A 236 10.07 1.23 7.16
C SER A 236 9.50 2.36 6.31
N ALA A 237 10.04 3.56 6.43
CA ALA A 237 9.62 4.72 5.63
C ALA A 237 9.79 4.48 4.13
N GLN A 238 10.89 3.85 3.69
CA GLN A 238 11.11 3.50 2.30
C GLN A 238 10.10 2.45 1.79
N VAL A 239 9.85 1.40 2.58
CA VAL A 239 8.87 0.36 2.23
C VAL A 239 7.45 0.92 2.14
N VAL A 240 7.04 1.73 3.12
CA VAL A 240 5.73 2.42 3.11
C VAL A 240 5.61 3.35 1.91
N SER A 241 6.67 4.11 1.59
CA SER A 241 6.69 4.99 0.41
C SER A 241 6.53 4.21 -0.89
N SER A 242 7.24 3.09 -1.05
CA SER A 242 7.13 2.22 -2.23
C SER A 242 5.73 1.59 -2.34
N ASN A 243 5.13 1.19 -1.22
CA ASN A 243 3.77 0.65 -1.19
C ASN A 243 2.75 1.72 -1.63
N ALA A 244 2.79 2.90 -1.01
CA ALA A 244 1.90 4.01 -1.35
C ALA A 244 1.97 4.41 -2.84
N LYS A 245 3.16 4.38 -3.44
CA LYS A 245 3.36 4.71 -4.87
C LYS A 245 2.85 3.64 -5.85
N THR A 246 2.82 2.37 -5.45
CA THR A 246 2.60 1.24 -6.38
C THR A 246 1.26 0.55 -6.19
N ARG A 247 0.66 0.61 -5.00
CA ARG A 247 -0.59 -0.09 -4.65
C ARG A 247 -1.74 0.15 -5.62
N HIS A 248 -2.00 1.41 -5.97
CA HIS A 248 -3.09 1.73 -6.91
C HIS A 248 -2.91 1.03 -8.27
N ARG A 249 -1.67 1.05 -8.77
CA ARG A 249 -1.32 0.51 -10.08
C ARG A 249 -1.39 -1.03 -10.11
N PHE A 250 -0.95 -1.71 -9.05
CA PHE A 250 -1.12 -3.17 -8.92
C PHE A 250 -2.58 -3.60 -8.77
N SER A 251 -3.36 -2.88 -7.95
CA SER A 251 -4.80 -3.11 -7.84
C SER A 251 -5.51 -2.94 -9.20
N ALA A 252 -5.18 -1.88 -9.95
CA ALA A 252 -5.70 -1.68 -11.30
C ALA A 252 -5.33 -2.82 -12.25
N THR A 253 -4.08 -3.32 -12.20
CA THR A 253 -3.67 -4.51 -12.98
C THR A 253 -4.52 -5.73 -12.68
N GLN A 254 -4.80 -6.01 -11.40
CA GLN A 254 -5.63 -7.15 -11.02
C GLN A 254 -7.06 -6.99 -11.58
N ALA A 255 -7.66 -5.81 -11.42
CA ALA A 255 -9.01 -5.53 -11.90
C ALA A 255 -9.12 -5.63 -13.43
N TYR A 256 -8.20 -5.01 -14.17
CA TYR A 256 -8.19 -5.11 -15.63
C TYR A 256 -7.88 -6.52 -16.13
N ALA A 257 -6.97 -7.24 -15.48
CA ALA A 257 -6.67 -8.63 -15.84
C ALA A 257 -7.90 -9.54 -15.66
N GLN A 258 -8.68 -9.33 -14.59
CA GLN A 258 -9.92 -10.05 -14.38
C GLN A 258 -10.91 -9.80 -15.53
N LEU A 259 -11.10 -8.53 -15.93
CA LEU A 259 -11.96 -8.18 -17.07
C LEU A 259 -11.50 -8.85 -18.36
N VAL A 260 -10.19 -8.92 -18.62
CA VAL A 260 -9.65 -9.63 -19.79
C VAL A 260 -10.08 -11.10 -19.78
N PHE A 261 -9.90 -11.81 -18.67
CA PHE A 261 -10.25 -13.24 -18.58
C PHE A 261 -11.76 -13.48 -18.65
N GLU A 262 -12.57 -12.62 -18.04
CA GLU A 262 -14.03 -12.67 -18.15
C GLU A 262 -14.48 -12.50 -19.60
N ARG A 263 -13.94 -11.48 -20.30
CA ARG A 263 -14.29 -11.22 -21.71
C ARG A 263 -13.82 -12.33 -22.64
N LEU A 264 -12.66 -12.93 -22.40
CA LEU A 264 -12.21 -14.13 -23.12
C LEU A 264 -13.20 -15.30 -22.94
N GLY A 265 -13.67 -15.54 -21.73
CA GLY A 265 -14.70 -16.55 -21.47
C GLY A 265 -16.02 -16.26 -22.19
N GLU A 266 -16.43 -14.99 -22.24
CA GLU A 266 -17.64 -14.54 -22.92
C GLU A 266 -17.60 -14.66 -24.45
N LEU A 267 -16.41 -14.73 -25.06
CA LEU A 267 -16.28 -15.01 -26.50
C LEU A 267 -16.84 -16.40 -26.85
N ARG A 268 -16.85 -17.34 -25.89
CA ARG A 268 -17.22 -18.75 -26.11
C ARG A 268 -16.46 -19.36 -27.29
N GLU A 269 -15.14 -19.24 -27.24
CA GLU A 269 -14.28 -19.61 -28.36
C GLU A 269 -14.12 -21.13 -28.56
N SER A 270 -14.14 -21.55 -29.82
CA SER A 270 -13.78 -22.89 -30.27
C SER A 270 -12.73 -22.82 -31.38
N HIS A 271 -12.15 -23.97 -31.75
CA HIS A 271 -11.11 -24.03 -32.76
C HIS A 271 -11.61 -23.57 -34.13
N VAL A 272 -10.71 -22.98 -34.93
CA VAL A 272 -10.92 -22.77 -36.35
C VAL A 272 -9.69 -23.22 -37.12
N GLY A 273 -9.88 -24.18 -38.04
CA GLY A 273 -8.77 -24.86 -38.72
C GLY A 273 -7.70 -25.33 -37.73
N ASP A 274 -6.44 -25.13 -38.11
CA ASP A 274 -5.27 -25.48 -37.31
C ASP A 274 -4.73 -24.29 -36.48
N CYS A 275 -5.46 -23.17 -36.42
CA CYS A 275 -5.02 -21.99 -35.70
C CYS A 275 -5.11 -22.18 -34.17
N GLN A 276 -4.13 -21.64 -33.45
CA GLN A 276 -4.26 -21.46 -32.00
C GLN A 276 -5.39 -20.48 -31.70
N ARG A 277 -6.25 -20.81 -30.73
CA ARG A 277 -7.31 -19.91 -30.27
C ARG A 277 -6.75 -18.62 -29.66
N LEU A 278 -7.43 -17.50 -29.88
CA LEU A 278 -7.05 -16.17 -29.36
C LEU A 278 -6.90 -16.17 -27.84
N GLY A 279 -7.86 -16.75 -27.12
CA GLY A 279 -7.82 -16.82 -25.66
C GLY A 279 -6.61 -17.59 -25.15
N VAL A 280 -6.29 -18.73 -25.77
CA VAL A 280 -5.09 -19.51 -25.43
C VAL A 280 -3.80 -18.71 -25.70
N PHE A 281 -3.72 -17.99 -26.82
CA PHE A 281 -2.58 -17.15 -27.15
C PHE A 281 -2.36 -16.06 -26.09
N ILE A 282 -3.43 -15.33 -25.74
CA ILE A 282 -3.41 -14.24 -24.77
C ILE A 282 -3.09 -14.79 -23.39
N GLU A 283 -3.79 -15.81 -22.91
CA GLU A 283 -3.58 -16.37 -21.57
C GLU A 283 -2.13 -16.80 -21.35
N ARG A 284 -1.52 -17.51 -22.31
CA ARG A 284 -0.14 -18.00 -22.19
C ARG A 284 0.88 -16.87 -22.08
N ARG A 285 0.61 -15.71 -22.69
CA ARG A 285 1.57 -14.59 -22.77
C ARG A 285 1.28 -13.47 -21.77
N PHE A 286 0.03 -13.30 -21.38
CA PHE A 286 -0.41 -12.24 -20.49
C PHE A 286 -0.46 -12.67 -19.02
N LYS A 287 -0.92 -13.90 -18.73
CA LYS A 287 -1.03 -14.41 -17.35
C LYS A 287 0.30 -14.41 -16.59
N PRO A 288 1.47 -14.71 -17.20
CA PRO A 288 2.76 -14.58 -16.52
C PRO A 288 3.05 -13.15 -16.03
N THR A 289 2.73 -12.13 -16.85
CA THR A 289 2.88 -10.71 -16.47
C THR A 289 2.04 -10.36 -15.25
N VAL A 290 0.77 -10.76 -15.25
CA VAL A 290 -0.14 -10.53 -14.11
C VAL A 290 0.37 -11.20 -12.85
N ARG A 291 0.81 -12.46 -12.94
CA ARG A 291 1.41 -13.19 -11.82
C ARG A 291 2.66 -12.53 -11.28
N TYR A 292 3.53 -12.04 -12.16
CA TYR A 292 4.76 -11.34 -11.76
C TYR A 292 4.45 -10.07 -10.95
N CYS A 293 3.48 -9.27 -11.40
CA CYS A 293 3.02 -8.09 -10.65
C CYS A 293 2.46 -8.49 -9.27
N ALA A 294 1.57 -9.48 -9.21
CA ALA A 294 0.96 -9.94 -7.96
C ALA A 294 2.00 -10.48 -6.96
N VAL A 295 2.98 -11.27 -7.42
CA VAL A 295 4.06 -11.78 -6.55
C VAL A 295 4.96 -10.65 -6.06
N THR A 296 5.20 -9.63 -6.88
CA THR A 296 6.02 -8.47 -6.46
C THR A 296 5.29 -7.64 -5.40
N GLU A 297 3.99 -7.42 -5.54
CA GLU A 297 3.15 -6.76 -4.53
C GLU A 297 3.15 -7.56 -3.21
N GLN A 298 2.92 -8.87 -3.29
CA GLN A 298 2.94 -9.75 -2.11
C GLN A 298 4.28 -9.72 -1.38
N ARG A 299 5.42 -9.70 -2.11
CA ARG A 299 6.74 -9.57 -1.49
C ARG A 299 6.90 -8.24 -0.75
N LEU A 300 6.38 -7.14 -1.31
CA LEU A 300 6.42 -5.83 -0.66
C LEU A 300 5.59 -5.83 0.64
N GLU A 301 4.43 -6.47 0.65
CA GLU A 301 3.59 -6.59 1.84
C GLU A 301 4.26 -7.43 2.94
N GLN A 302 4.82 -8.59 2.57
CA GLN A 302 5.57 -9.45 3.51
C GLN A 302 6.79 -8.74 4.11
N LEU A 303 7.50 -7.98 3.29
CA LEU A 303 8.62 -7.17 3.75
C LEU A 303 8.16 -6.07 4.73
N ALA A 304 7.06 -5.40 4.44
CA ALA A 304 6.50 -4.38 5.34
C ALA A 304 6.14 -4.95 6.71
N GLU A 305 5.50 -6.12 6.74
CA GLU A 305 5.19 -6.85 7.97
C GLU A 305 6.47 -7.23 8.73
N SER A 306 7.49 -7.75 8.02
CA SER A 306 8.75 -8.16 8.64
C SER A 306 9.53 -6.98 9.24
N VAL A 307 9.53 -5.82 8.57
CA VAL A 307 10.15 -4.59 9.07
C VAL A 307 9.41 -4.06 10.31
N ALA A 308 8.07 -4.10 10.30
CA ALA A 308 7.26 -3.70 11.46
C ALA A 308 7.57 -4.61 12.68
N ASN A 309 7.55 -5.93 12.48
CA ASN A 309 7.87 -6.89 13.52
C ASN A 309 9.28 -6.69 14.10
N LEU A 310 10.28 -6.40 13.25
CA LEU A 310 11.64 -6.12 13.74
C LEU A 310 11.69 -4.83 14.58
N GLY A 311 10.93 -3.80 14.19
CA GLY A 311 10.79 -2.57 14.97
C GLY A 311 10.18 -2.82 16.35
N ASP A 312 9.09 -3.59 16.41
CA ASP A 312 8.41 -3.94 17.65
C ASP A 312 9.33 -4.74 18.60
N LEU A 313 10.09 -5.70 18.06
CA LEU A 313 11.06 -6.49 18.83
C LEU A 313 12.16 -5.63 19.43
N LEU A 314 12.72 -4.68 18.65
CA LEU A 314 13.75 -3.78 19.15
C LEU A 314 13.18 -2.84 20.23
N GLN A 315 11.96 -2.32 20.04
CA GLN A 315 11.31 -1.47 21.04
C GLN A 315 11.06 -2.24 22.35
N ALA A 316 10.60 -3.49 22.26
CA ALA A 316 10.42 -4.36 23.42
C ALA A 316 11.76 -4.62 24.15
N ARG A 317 12.84 -4.91 23.40
CA ARG A 317 14.19 -5.10 23.97
C ARG A 317 14.68 -3.85 24.71
N VAL A 318 14.55 -2.67 24.09
CA VAL A 318 14.96 -1.39 24.71
C VAL A 318 14.15 -1.11 25.98
N GLN A 319 12.85 -1.40 25.96
CA GLN A 319 11.99 -1.22 27.13
C GLN A 319 12.44 -2.11 28.30
N VAL A 320 12.74 -3.38 28.03
CA VAL A 320 13.25 -4.31 29.06
C VAL A 320 14.60 -3.84 29.63
N GLU A 321 15.52 -3.41 28.78
CA GLU A 321 16.83 -2.91 29.22
C GLU A 321 16.70 -1.64 30.09
N MET A 322 15.79 -0.73 29.74
CA MET A 322 15.48 0.46 30.56
C MET A 322 14.86 0.09 31.91
N GLU A 323 14.00 -0.94 31.96
CA GLU A 323 13.42 -1.44 33.21
C GLU A 323 14.47 -2.10 34.11
N GLU A 324 15.40 -2.87 33.54
CA GLU A 324 16.54 -3.45 34.26
C GLU A 324 17.45 -2.35 34.84
N GLN A 325 17.82 -1.33 34.05
CA GLN A 325 18.61 -0.19 34.52
C GLN A 325 17.90 0.58 35.65
N ASN A 326 16.59 0.84 35.51
CA ASN A 326 15.80 1.49 36.56
C ASN A 326 15.78 0.66 37.85
N SER A 327 15.65 -0.67 37.74
CA SER A 327 15.69 -1.60 38.87
C SER A 327 17.06 -1.56 39.58
N GLU A 328 18.16 -1.53 38.83
CA GLU A 328 19.52 -1.40 39.38
C GLU A 328 19.73 -0.06 40.11
N ILE A 329 19.24 1.04 39.53
CA ILE A 329 19.29 2.37 40.16
C ILE A 329 18.53 2.35 41.48
N LEU A 330 17.30 1.82 41.50
CA LEU A 330 16.50 1.71 42.72
C LEU A 330 17.16 0.85 43.79
N LYS A 331 17.77 -0.29 43.41
CA LYS A 331 18.57 -1.12 44.34
C LYS A 331 19.74 -0.34 44.93
N SER A 332 20.47 0.42 44.11
CA SER A 332 21.60 1.22 44.57
C SER A 332 21.18 2.34 45.53
N LEU A 333 20.04 2.99 45.27
CA LEU A 333 19.46 4.01 46.14
C LEU A 333 19.04 3.41 47.48
N ASN A 334 18.39 2.26 47.47
CA ASN A 334 17.97 1.58 48.70
C ASN A 334 19.18 1.18 49.55
N ALA A 335 20.23 0.62 48.94
CA ALA A 335 21.47 0.28 49.64
C ALA A 335 22.16 1.51 50.27
N ARG A 336 22.15 2.66 49.57
CA ARG A 336 22.68 3.93 50.09
C ARG A 336 21.84 4.46 51.24
N ALA A 337 20.51 4.41 51.12
CA ALA A 337 19.59 4.83 52.18
C ALA A 337 19.76 3.97 53.45
N ASP A 338 19.85 2.65 53.31
CA ASP A 338 20.13 1.73 54.42
C ASP A 338 21.46 2.04 55.12
N THR A 339 22.49 2.39 54.33
CA THR A 339 23.79 2.76 54.86
C THR A 339 23.72 4.10 55.61
N GLN A 340 22.99 5.08 55.09
CA GLN A 340 22.74 6.35 55.78
C GLN A 340 21.98 6.15 57.09
N ILE A 341 20.96 5.28 57.13
CA ILE A 341 20.22 4.93 58.34
C ILE A 341 21.15 4.32 59.39
N LYS A 342 22.05 3.41 58.99
CA LYS A 342 23.03 2.80 59.90
C LYS A 342 24.00 3.83 60.48
N ILE A 343 24.51 4.74 59.65
CA ILE A 343 25.39 5.83 60.10
C ILE A 343 24.65 6.75 61.06
N GLN A 344 23.41 7.14 60.75
CA GLN A 344 22.59 7.98 61.61
C GLN A 344 22.37 7.32 62.97
N ARG A 345 22.03 6.03 63.00
CA ARG A 345 21.91 5.26 64.26
C ARG A 345 23.21 5.20 65.04
N ALA A 346 24.36 5.08 64.37
CA ALA A 346 25.66 5.11 65.03
C ALA A 346 25.97 6.48 65.66
N VAL A 347 25.66 7.58 64.94
CA VAL A 347 25.80 8.95 65.45
C VAL A 347 24.84 9.21 66.62
N GLU A 348 23.61 8.71 66.55
CA GLU A 348 22.67 8.75 67.67
C GLU A 348 23.19 7.98 68.89
N GLY A 349 23.77 6.80 68.69
CA GLY A 349 24.41 6.04 69.77
C GLY A 349 25.54 6.82 70.43
N LEU A 350 26.39 7.47 69.61
CA LEU A 350 27.49 8.30 70.10
C LEU A 350 26.99 9.55 70.86
N SER A 351 25.93 10.20 70.38
CA SER A 351 25.37 11.38 71.02
C SER A 351 24.76 11.05 72.39
N ILE A 352 24.12 9.89 72.54
CA ILE A 352 23.64 9.42 73.85
C ILE A 352 24.79 9.27 74.85
N ILE A 353 25.92 8.69 74.42
CA ILE A 353 27.12 8.56 75.26
C ILE A 353 27.66 9.94 75.66
N ALA A 354 27.80 10.85 74.70
CA ALA A 354 28.28 12.21 74.96
C ALA A 354 27.36 12.99 75.92
N ILE A 355 26.04 12.97 75.68
CA ILE A 355 25.05 13.63 76.55
C ILE A 355 25.11 13.06 77.97
N THR A 356 25.20 11.74 78.11
CA THR A 356 25.32 11.07 79.43
C THR A 356 26.54 11.56 80.19
N TYR A 357 27.70 11.63 79.52
CA TYR A 357 28.94 12.13 80.13
C TYR A 357 28.83 13.61 80.55
N TYR A 358 28.31 14.47 79.69
CA TYR A 358 28.11 15.89 80.01
C TYR A 358 27.13 16.09 81.17
N LEU A 359 26.05 15.31 81.22
CA LEU A 359 25.06 15.37 82.30
C LEU A 359 25.69 15.00 83.65
N LEU A 360 26.48 13.92 83.71
CA LEU A 360 27.20 13.51 84.93
C LEU A 360 28.22 14.57 85.38
N SER A 361 28.93 15.18 84.43
CA SER A 361 29.86 16.28 84.72
C SER A 361 29.14 17.50 85.30
N LEU A 362 27.97 17.85 84.76
CA LEU A 362 27.15 18.95 85.25
C LEU A 362 26.63 18.69 86.68
N PHE A 363 26.18 17.46 86.96
CA PHE A 363 25.79 17.06 88.32
C PHE A 363 26.96 17.14 89.30
N LYS A 364 28.16 16.71 88.89
CA LYS A 364 29.38 16.85 89.70
C LYS A 364 29.71 18.32 90.00
N LEU A 365 29.59 19.19 89.00
CA LEU A 365 29.81 20.63 89.17
C LEU A 365 28.77 21.25 90.11
N PHE A 366 27.49 20.88 89.97
CA PHE A 366 26.40 21.34 90.84
C PHE A 366 26.63 20.91 92.29
N TYR A 367 27.04 19.65 92.52
CA TYR A 367 27.41 19.17 93.85
C TYR A 367 28.58 19.97 94.44
N SER A 368 29.64 20.19 93.66
CA SER A 368 30.80 20.98 94.11
C SER A 368 30.40 22.42 94.44
N GLY A 369 29.50 23.03 93.67
CA GLY A 369 28.96 24.36 93.94
C GLY A 369 28.16 24.44 95.24
N LEU A 370 27.24 23.48 95.47
CA LEU A 370 26.46 23.41 96.71
C LEU A 370 27.36 23.21 97.95
N HIS A 371 28.39 22.38 97.83
CA HIS A 371 29.35 22.13 98.91
C HIS A 371 30.15 23.39 99.27
N VAL A 372 30.51 24.22 98.28
CA VAL A 372 31.21 25.50 98.51
C VAL A 372 30.30 26.56 99.15
N MET A 373 28.98 26.51 98.93
CA MET A 373 28.00 27.42 99.56
C MET A 373 27.64 27.07 101.03
N GLY A 374 28.33 26.10 101.66
CA GLY A 374 28.18 25.82 103.09
C GLY A 374 27.02 24.89 103.46
N ALA A 375 26.39 24.22 102.48
CA ALA A 375 25.45 23.14 102.75
C ALA A 375 26.22 21.87 103.17
N GLY A 376 26.24 21.56 104.47
CA GLY A 376 26.93 20.39 105.06
C GLY A 376 26.26 19.06 104.74
N ILE A 377 26.06 18.74 103.46
CA ILE A 377 25.46 17.49 103.01
C ILE A 377 26.56 16.44 102.91
N SER A 378 26.40 15.31 103.60
CA SER A 378 27.37 14.21 103.53
C SER A 378 27.42 13.65 102.10
N ALA A 379 28.62 13.26 101.64
CA ALA A 379 28.81 12.71 100.29
C ALA A 379 27.91 11.49 100.00
N ARG A 380 27.49 10.76 101.05
CA ARG A 380 26.60 9.59 100.96
C ARG A 380 25.15 9.99 100.69
N ASP A 381 24.66 11.06 101.31
CA ASP A 381 23.27 11.52 101.17
C ASP A 381 23.05 12.23 99.83
N ALA A 382 24.04 12.99 99.38
CA ALA A 382 24.03 13.59 98.04
C ALA A 382 24.04 12.53 96.94
N LEU A 383 24.81 11.44 97.11
CA LEU A 383 24.79 10.33 96.16
C LEU A 383 23.43 9.62 96.14
N LEU A 384 22.80 9.39 97.29
CA LEU A 384 21.47 8.76 97.39
C LEU A 384 20.36 9.60 96.74
N ALA A 385 20.42 10.94 96.82
CA ALA A 385 19.43 11.82 96.20
C ALA A 385 19.71 12.08 94.71
N MET A 386 20.97 12.27 94.31
CA MET A 386 21.33 12.66 92.95
C MET A 386 21.32 11.48 91.96
N THR A 387 21.60 10.26 92.42
CA THR A 387 21.58 9.06 91.56
C THR A 387 20.19 8.79 90.94
N PRO A 388 19.08 8.74 91.70
CA PRO A 388 17.75 8.55 91.11
C PRO A 388 17.34 9.74 90.25
N LEU A 389 17.71 10.98 90.62
CA LEU A 389 17.43 12.17 89.80
C LEU A 389 18.15 12.10 88.45
N ALA A 390 19.44 11.77 88.45
CA ALA A 390 20.23 11.61 87.23
C ALA A 390 19.67 10.49 86.34
N LEU A 391 19.28 9.36 86.95
CA LEU A 391 18.62 8.27 86.25
C LEU A 391 17.30 8.72 85.61
N CYS A 392 16.45 9.44 86.35
CA CYS A 392 15.18 9.98 85.86
C CYS A 392 15.37 10.97 84.70
N VAL A 393 16.34 11.88 84.79
CA VAL A 393 16.64 12.83 83.70
C VAL A 393 17.14 12.09 82.47
N LEU A 394 18.01 11.10 82.64
CA LEU A 394 18.48 10.26 81.54
C LEU A 394 17.33 9.50 80.87
N LEU A 395 16.46 8.88 81.67
CA LEU A 395 15.28 8.16 81.21
C LEU A 395 14.32 9.09 80.48
N PHE A 396 14.11 10.30 80.99
CA PHE A 396 13.25 11.31 80.36
C PHE A 396 13.79 11.74 78.99
N ILE A 397 15.09 12.00 78.87
CA ILE A 397 15.74 12.34 77.59
C ILE A 397 15.62 11.16 76.61
N LEU A 398 15.90 9.93 77.06
CA LEU A 398 15.78 8.73 76.22
C LEU A 398 14.33 8.49 75.74
N LEU A 399 13.34 8.68 76.61
CA LEU A 399 11.92 8.57 76.25
C LEU A 399 11.48 9.67 75.28
N ARG A 400 11.97 10.91 75.45
CA ARG A 400 11.72 12.02 74.51
C ARG A 400 12.30 11.73 73.12
N ILE A 401 13.52 11.20 73.05
CA ILE A 401 14.17 10.82 71.80
C ILE A 401 13.41 9.66 71.13
N ARG A 402 12.97 8.65 71.91
CA ARG A 402 12.13 7.56 71.39
C ARG A 402 10.79 8.06 70.84
N LYS A 403 10.10 8.94 71.56
CA LYS A 403 8.79 9.46 71.17
C LYS A 403 8.86 10.37 69.93
N ALA A 404 9.96 11.09 69.74
CA ALA A 404 10.22 11.86 68.52
C ALA A 404 10.53 10.97 67.29
N LYS A 405 10.76 9.67 67.49
CA LYS A 405 11.12 8.68 66.46
C LYS A 405 9.94 7.87 65.91
N GLU A 406 8.78 7.95 66.57
CA GLU A 406 7.54 7.26 66.15
C GLU A 406 6.63 8.12 65.25
N HIS A 407 7.07 9.35 64.92
CA HIS A 407 6.53 10.20 63.85
C HIS A 407 7.62 10.41 62.81
#